data_AF-A0A554MKD1-F1
#
_entry.id   AF-A0A554MKD1-F1
#
_cell.length_a   1.000
_cell.length_b   1.000
_cell.length_c   1.000
_cell.angle_alpha   90.00
_cell.angle_beta   90.00
_cell.angle_gamma   90.00
#
_symmetry.space_group_name_H-M   'P 1'
#
loop_
_entity.id
_entity.type
_entity.pdbx_description
1 polymer ?
#
loop_
_entity_poly.entity_id
_entity_poly.type
_entity_poly.pdbx_seq_one_letter_code
_entity_poly.pdbx_strand_id
1 'polypeptide(L)'
;MQNMKQMMLPLLVLAVLVISALFFAWQGVSLQGQVSGEEVKFHALQDAYFSLAKADRDTAPTGSELNKQLVQIQNYPSELLRLKLVGVGKILTGIFFVLLSIVFLLFMMPIRLAKLMSEKKMGSINN
;
A
#
# COMPACT_ATOMS: atom_id res chain seq x y z
N MET A 1 22.20 25.61 -20.87
CA MET A 1 22.01 25.12 -19.48
C MET A 1 20.60 25.36 -18.90
N GLN A 2 19.87 26.44 -19.27
CA GLN A 2 18.56 26.78 -18.67
C GLN A 2 17.42 25.80 -19.06
N ASN A 3 17.43 25.25 -20.28
CA ASN A 3 16.46 24.25 -20.74
C ASN A 3 16.60 22.87 -20.04
N MET A 4 17.81 22.49 -19.61
CA MET A 4 18.04 21.23 -18.87
C MET A 4 17.35 21.25 -17.51
N LYS A 5 17.41 22.38 -16.78
CA LYS A 5 16.72 22.56 -15.49
C LYS A 5 15.19 22.44 -15.62
N GLN A 6 14.61 22.93 -16.71
CA GLN A 6 13.15 22.90 -16.93
C GLN A 6 12.59 21.49 -17.20
N MET A 7 13.38 20.58 -17.77
CA MET A 7 12.96 19.18 -17.96
C MET A 7 13.31 18.26 -16.77
N MET A 8 14.22 18.69 -15.91
CA MET A 8 14.66 17.92 -14.75
C MET A 8 13.61 17.91 -13.62
N LEU A 9 12.91 19.03 -13.40
CA LEU A 9 11.89 19.14 -12.35
C LEU A 9 10.70 18.18 -12.59
N PRO A 10 10.07 18.12 -13.78
CA PRO A 10 8.95 17.21 -14.01
C PRO A 10 9.37 15.73 -14.00
N LEU A 11 10.59 15.42 -14.44
CA LEU A 11 11.13 14.06 -14.36
C LEU A 11 11.33 13.63 -12.90
N LEU A 12 11.82 14.53 -12.04
CA LEU A 12 11.96 14.28 -10.61
C LEU A 12 10.60 14.03 -9.95
N VAL A 13 9.59 14.85 -10.27
CA VAL A 13 8.23 14.67 -9.76
C VAL A 13 7.68 13.30 -10.18
N LEU A 14 7.83 12.93 -11.46
CA LEU A 14 7.40 11.62 -11.95
C LEU A 14 8.13 10.48 -11.24
N ALA A 15 9.46 10.59 -11.05
CA ALA A 15 10.25 9.61 -10.34
C ALA A 15 9.76 9.42 -8.90
N VAL A 16 9.50 10.53 -8.17
CA VAL A 16 8.96 10.49 -6.81
C VAL A 16 7.58 9.82 -6.78
N LEU A 17 6.69 10.13 -7.74
CA LEU A 17 5.37 9.52 -7.81
C LEU A 17 5.45 8.01 -8.05
N VAL A 18 6.30 7.57 -8.99
CA VAL A 18 6.47 6.14 -9.31
C VAL A 18 7.10 5.40 -8.14
N ILE A 19 8.13 5.96 -7.50
CA ILE A 19 8.77 5.35 -6.32
C ILE A 19 7.75 5.23 -5.18
N SER A 20 6.96 6.28 -4.94
CA SER A 20 5.90 6.26 -3.92
C SER A 20 4.85 5.19 -4.24
N ALA A 21 4.42 5.09 -5.49
CA ALA A 21 3.47 4.08 -5.94
C ALA A 21 3.97 2.65 -5.65
N LEU A 22 5.21 2.37 -6.04
CA LEU A 22 5.85 1.07 -5.82
C LEU A 22 6.01 0.76 -4.33
N PHE A 23 6.41 1.74 -3.53
CA PHE A 23 6.55 1.59 -2.09
C PHE A 23 5.22 1.21 -1.42
N PHE A 24 4.14 1.94 -1.71
CA PHE A 24 2.82 1.64 -1.17
C PHE A 24 2.28 0.29 -1.65
N ALA A 25 2.45 -0.02 -2.93
CA ALA A 25 2.03 -1.31 -3.50
C ALA A 25 2.77 -2.48 -2.85
N TRP A 26 4.10 -2.41 -2.73
CA TRP A 26 4.90 -3.42 -2.05
C TRP A 26 4.41 -3.58 -0.61
N GLN A 27 4.30 -2.48 0.14
CA GLN A 27 3.91 -2.53 1.54
C GLN A 27 2.52 -3.16 1.71
N GLY A 28 1.58 -2.86 0.83
CA GLY A 28 0.26 -3.47 0.82
C GLY A 28 0.28 -4.98 0.54
N VAL A 29 1.05 -5.42 -0.46
CA VAL A 29 1.23 -6.85 -0.79
C VAL A 29 1.89 -7.60 0.37
N SER A 30 2.92 -7.01 1.00
CA SER A 30 3.60 -7.62 2.14
C SER A 30 2.66 -7.81 3.34
N LEU A 31 1.79 -6.83 3.63
CA LEU A 31 0.79 -6.97 4.68
C LEU A 31 -0.25 -8.04 4.35
N GLN A 32 -0.70 -8.11 3.09
CA GLN A 32 -1.65 -9.13 2.66
C GLN A 32 -1.03 -10.54 2.73
N GLY A 33 0.26 -10.69 2.45
CA GLY A 33 0.98 -11.96 2.56
C GLY A 33 1.09 -12.48 4.00
N GLN A 34 1.07 -11.60 5.00
CA GLN A 34 1.12 -11.99 6.42
C GLN A 34 -0.23 -12.53 6.94
N VAL A 35 -1.34 -12.16 6.30
CA VAL A 35 -2.70 -12.52 6.73
C VAL A 35 -2.87 -14.04 6.85
N SER A 36 -2.44 -14.80 5.85
CA SER A 36 -2.59 -16.27 5.88
C SER A 36 -1.82 -16.91 7.03
N GLY A 37 -0.64 -16.38 7.36
CA GLY A 37 0.14 -16.87 8.51
C GLY A 37 -0.52 -16.55 9.85
N GLU A 38 -1.10 -15.36 9.97
CA GLU A 38 -1.85 -14.94 11.16
C GLU A 38 -3.19 -15.67 11.31
N GLU A 39 -3.86 -16.02 10.20
CA GLU A 39 -5.07 -16.86 10.19
C GLU A 39 -4.76 -18.26 10.74
N VAL A 40 -3.66 -18.88 10.32
CA VAL A 40 -3.26 -20.20 10.83
C VAL A 40 -3.01 -20.16 12.34
N LYS A 41 -2.31 -19.13 12.84
CA LYS A 41 -2.08 -18.95 14.29
C LYS A 41 -3.39 -18.75 15.05
N PHE A 42 -4.30 -17.94 14.49
CA PHE A 42 -5.61 -17.71 15.09
C PHE A 42 -6.42 -19.00 15.18
N HIS A 43 -6.47 -19.81 14.12
CA HIS A 43 -7.14 -21.11 14.13
C HIS A 43 -6.51 -22.07 15.14
N ALA A 44 -5.18 -22.15 15.22
CA ALA A 44 -4.51 -22.99 16.22
C ALA A 44 -4.83 -22.56 17.66
N LEU A 45 -4.89 -21.24 17.93
CA LEU A 45 -5.27 -20.71 19.24
C LEU A 45 -6.73 -21.04 19.58
N GLN A 46 -7.61 -20.91 18.58
CA GLN A 46 -9.03 -21.25 18.71
C GLN A 46 -9.21 -22.75 18.98
N ASP A 47 -8.55 -23.62 18.23
CA ASP A 47 -8.62 -25.07 18.41
C ASP A 47 -8.12 -25.48 19.79
N ALA A 48 -6.98 -24.93 20.23
CA ALA A 48 -6.45 -25.21 21.56
C ALA A 48 -7.43 -24.79 22.67
N TYR A 49 -7.99 -23.58 22.59
CA TYR A 49 -8.94 -23.09 23.58
C TYR A 49 -10.28 -23.84 23.54
N PHE A 50 -10.80 -24.10 22.34
CA PHE A 50 -12.11 -24.71 22.16
C PHE A 50 -12.12 -26.24 22.32
N SER A 51 -10.95 -26.89 22.29
CA SER A 51 -10.79 -28.31 22.61
C SER A 51 -11.08 -28.67 24.08
N LEU A 52 -10.96 -27.70 25.00
CA LEU A 52 -11.28 -27.88 26.42
C LEU A 52 -12.80 -27.96 26.64
N ALA A 53 -13.22 -28.62 27.73
CA ALA A 53 -14.63 -28.64 28.09
C ALA A 53 -15.13 -27.23 28.44
N LYS A 54 -16.35 -26.89 28.01
CA LYS A 54 -16.94 -25.56 28.29
C LYS A 54 -17.00 -25.24 29.78
N ALA A 55 -17.28 -26.24 30.62
CA ALA A 55 -17.31 -26.08 32.07
C ALA A 55 -15.96 -25.61 32.63
N ASP A 56 -14.85 -26.19 32.17
CA ASP A 56 -13.51 -25.81 32.60
C ASP A 56 -13.16 -24.39 32.15
N ARG A 57 -13.65 -23.97 30.98
CA ARG A 57 -13.47 -22.59 30.49
C ARG A 57 -14.23 -21.55 31.28
N ASP A 58 -15.49 -21.82 31.58
CA ASP A 58 -16.39 -20.86 32.21
C ASP A 58 -16.11 -20.72 33.71
N THR A 59 -15.55 -21.76 34.33
CA THR A 59 -15.12 -21.75 35.74
C THR A 59 -13.69 -21.23 35.95
N ALA A 60 -12.98 -20.90 34.87
CA ALA A 60 -11.60 -20.42 34.93
C ALA A 60 -11.50 -19.11 35.75
N PRO A 61 -10.58 -19.02 36.72
CA PRO A 61 -10.42 -17.81 37.53
C PRO A 61 -10.10 -16.57 36.69
N THR A 62 -10.55 -15.40 37.14
CA THR A 62 -10.18 -14.11 36.53
C THR A 62 -8.65 -13.94 36.54
N GLY A 63 -8.08 -13.58 35.39
CA GLY A 63 -6.63 -13.42 35.22
C GLY A 63 -5.85 -14.72 35.04
N SER A 64 -6.52 -15.89 35.02
CA SER A 64 -5.91 -17.16 34.62
C SER A 64 -5.46 -17.14 33.16
N GLU A 65 -4.55 -18.06 32.79
CA GLU A 65 -4.09 -18.18 31.41
C GLU A 65 -5.22 -18.46 30.42
N LEU A 66 -6.25 -19.22 30.82
CA LEU A 66 -7.43 -19.44 29.97
C LEU A 66 -8.18 -18.14 29.68
N ASN A 67 -8.36 -17.29 30.70
CA ASN A 67 -9.04 -16.01 30.52
C ASN A 67 -8.21 -15.07 29.62
N LYS A 68 -6.89 -15.06 29.79
CA LYS A 68 -5.99 -14.31 28.88
C LYS A 68 -6.08 -14.81 27.44
N GLN A 69 -6.14 -16.13 27.22
CA GLN A 69 -6.35 -16.71 25.89
C GLN A 69 -7.68 -16.31 25.29
N LEU A 70 -8.76 -16.28 26.08
CA LEU A 70 -10.08 -15.80 25.63
C LEU A 70 -10.01 -14.35 25.14
N VAL A 71 -9.38 -13.46 25.91
CA VAL A 71 -9.20 -12.06 25.54
C VAL A 71 -8.35 -11.94 24.26
N GLN A 72 -7.31 -12.75 24.12
CA GLN A 72 -6.50 -12.79 22.89
C GLN A 72 -7.35 -13.22 21.69
N ILE A 73 -8.12 -14.30 21.80
CA ILE A 73 -9.03 -14.78 20.75
C ILE A 73 -10.05 -13.72 20.35
N GLN A 74 -10.60 -12.98 21.32
CA GLN A 74 -11.58 -11.92 21.05
C GLN A 74 -10.97 -10.71 20.34
N ASN A 75 -9.72 -10.36 20.64
CA ASN A 75 -9.04 -9.21 20.04
C ASN A 75 -8.35 -9.54 18.70
N TYR A 76 -7.98 -10.81 18.47
CA TYR A 76 -7.27 -11.26 17.27
C TYR A 76 -7.96 -10.87 15.95
N PRO A 77 -9.29 -11.00 15.79
CA PRO A 77 -9.98 -10.64 14.55
C PRO A 77 -9.80 -9.16 14.18
N SER A 78 -9.75 -8.26 15.16
CA SER A 78 -9.56 -6.83 14.92
C SER A 78 -8.16 -6.54 14.37
N GLU A 79 -7.13 -7.23 14.85
CA GLU A 79 -5.77 -7.12 14.30
C GLU A 79 -5.67 -7.77 12.92
N LEU A 80 -6.35 -8.90 12.68
CA LEU A 80 -6.45 -9.52 11.36
C LEU A 80 -7.12 -8.61 10.33
N LEU A 81 -8.22 -7.98 10.73
CA LEU A 81 -8.94 -7.00 9.91
C LEU A 81 -8.07 -5.79 9.63
N ARG A 82 -7.29 -5.32 10.61
CA ARG A 82 -6.32 -4.23 10.41
C ARG A 82 -5.30 -4.62 9.34
N LEU A 83 -4.71 -5.81 9.42
CA LEU A 83 -3.75 -6.28 8.42
C LEU A 83 -4.38 -6.35 7.02
N LYS A 84 -5.59 -6.89 6.90
CA LYS A 84 -6.33 -6.97 5.63
C LYS A 84 -6.68 -5.59 5.08
N LEU A 85 -7.37 -4.75 5.85
CA LEU A 85 -7.89 -3.45 5.41
C LEU A 85 -6.77 -2.45 5.16
N VAL A 86 -5.77 -2.38 6.03
CA VAL A 86 -4.60 -1.50 5.82
C VAL A 86 -3.75 -2.02 4.66
N GLY A 87 -3.61 -3.34 4.50
CA GLY A 87 -2.95 -3.96 3.35
C GLY A 87 -3.61 -3.53 2.04
N VAL A 88 -4.92 -3.78 1.90
CA VAL A 88 -5.70 -3.39 0.71
C VAL A 88 -5.67 -1.87 0.49
N GLY A 89 -5.83 -1.08 1.55
CA GLY A 89 -5.77 0.38 1.46
C GLY A 89 -4.44 0.89 0.90
N LYS A 90 -3.32 0.26 1.27
CA LYS A 90 -1.99 0.60 0.72
C LYS A 90 -1.83 0.20 -0.74
N ILE A 91 -2.38 -0.95 -1.14
CA ILE A 91 -2.42 -1.35 -2.56
C ILE A 91 -3.20 -0.31 -3.38
N LEU A 92 -4.41 0.06 -2.92
CA LEU A 92 -5.23 1.07 -3.58
C LEU A 92 -4.52 2.43 -3.66
N THR A 93 -3.83 2.84 -2.60
CA THR A 93 -3.01 4.06 -2.59
C THR A 93 -1.88 3.99 -3.61
N GLY A 94 -1.19 2.86 -3.73
CA GLY A 94 -0.16 2.65 -4.74
C GLY A 94 -0.71 2.78 -6.16
N ILE A 95 -1.85 2.14 -6.45
CA ILE A 95 -2.54 2.23 -7.75
C ILE A 95 -2.93 3.69 -8.05
N PHE A 96 -3.44 4.43 -7.07
CA PHE A 96 -3.77 5.84 -7.24
C PHE A 96 -2.56 6.67 -7.69
N PHE A 97 -1.38 6.46 -7.10
CA PHE A 97 -0.16 7.15 -7.53
C PHE A 97 0.29 6.74 -8.94
N VAL A 98 0.09 5.47 -9.34
CA VAL A 98 0.34 5.04 -10.73
C VAL A 98 -0.56 5.81 -11.69
N LEU A 99 -1.86 5.87 -11.39
CA LEU A 99 -2.82 6.61 -12.23
C LEU A 99 -2.46 8.09 -12.32
N LEU A 100 -2.09 8.72 -11.21
CA LEU A 100 -1.66 10.11 -11.18
C LEU A 100 -0.39 10.34 -12.04
N SER A 101 0.56 9.41 -11.98
CA SER A 101 1.77 9.44 -12.81
C SER A 101 1.45 9.38 -14.31
N ILE A 102 0.50 8.53 -14.70
CA ILE A 102 0.04 8.40 -16.09
C ILE A 102 -0.63 9.71 -16.55
N VAL A 103 -1.52 10.27 -15.73
CA VAL A 103 -2.17 11.56 -16.03
C VAL A 103 -1.14 12.66 -16.20
N PHE A 104 -0.15 12.75 -15.30
CA PHE A 104 0.93 13.73 -15.39
C PHE A 104 1.74 13.60 -16.70
N LEU A 105 2.05 12.36 -17.10
CA LEU A 105 2.71 12.06 -18.37
C LEU A 105 1.90 12.55 -19.58
N LEU A 106 0.60 12.28 -19.60
CA LEU A 106 -0.30 12.69 -20.68
C LEU A 106 -0.39 14.22 -20.80
N PHE A 107 -0.42 14.95 -19.69
CA PHE A 107 -0.40 16.42 -19.70
C PHE A 107 0.93 17.02 -20.17
N MET A 108 2.05 16.35 -19.90
CA MET A 108 3.38 16.84 -20.30
C MET A 108 3.70 16.68 -21.80
N MET A 109 3.18 15.63 -22.45
CA MET A 109 3.44 15.37 -23.87
C MET A 109 3.05 16.51 -24.82
N PRO A 110 1.85 17.11 -24.76
CA PRO A 110 1.46 18.18 -25.69
C PRO A 110 2.34 19.42 -25.55
N ILE A 111 2.76 19.77 -24.32
CA ILE A 111 3.67 20.90 -24.07
C ILE A 111 5.04 20.67 -24.72
N ARG A 112 5.58 19.45 -24.61
CA ARG A 112 6.84 19.08 -25.26
C ARG A 112 6.74 19.17 -26.78
N LEU A 113 5.65 18.68 -27.37
CA LEU A 113 5.43 18.74 -28.82
C LEU A 113 5.29 20.19 -29.32
N ALA A 114 4.55 21.04 -28.61
CA ALA A 114 4.38 22.45 -28.95
C ALA A 114 5.72 23.23 -28.92
N LYS A 115 6.58 22.94 -27.93
CA LYS A 115 7.91 23.54 -27.83
C LYS A 115 8.80 23.14 -29.01
N LEU A 116 8.81 21.85 -29.37
CA LEU A 116 9.57 21.33 -30.52
C LEU A 116 9.11 21.93 -31.85
N MET A 117 7.79 22.10 -32.04
CA MET A 117 7.24 22.74 -33.24
C MET A 117 7.63 24.23 -33.32
N SER A 118 7.63 24.94 -32.19
CA SER A 118 8.00 26.36 -32.11
C SER A 118 9.49 26.58 -32.39
N GLU A 119 10.36 25.74 -31.82
CA GLU A 119 11.82 25.79 -32.08
C GLU A 119 12.15 25.50 -33.55
N LYS A 120 11.51 24.49 -34.17
CA LYS A 120 11.69 24.17 -35.59
C LYS A 120 11.30 25.34 -36.50
N LYS A 121 10.23 26.06 -36.16
CA LYS A 121 9.76 27.22 -36.94
C LYS A 121 10.75 28.39 -36.89
N MET A 122 11.40 28.63 -35.75
CA MET A 122 12.41 29.71 -35.62
C MET A 122 13.74 29.36 -36.29
N GLY A 123 14.17 28.09 -36.25
CA GLY A 123 15.39 27.64 -36.95
C GLY A 123 15.31 27.74 -38.47
N SER A 124 14.09 27.71 -39.04
CA SER A 124 13.85 27.90 -40.48
C SER A 124 13.79 29.37 -40.92
N ILE A 125 13.71 30.33 -40.00
CA ILE A 125 13.67 31.77 -40.33
C ILE A 125 15.09 32.39 -40.32
N ASN A 126 16.04 31.73 -39.64
CA ASN A 126 17.42 32.21 -39.50
C ASN A 126 18.42 31.56 -40.49
N ASN A 127 17.94 30.75 -41.42
CA ASN A 127 18.67 30.18 -42.56
C ASN A 127 18.01 30.63 -43.86
#